data_AF-A0A0Q8V0N0-F1
#
_entry.id   AF-A0A0Q8V0N0-F1
#
_cell.length_a   1.000
_cell.length_b   1.000
_cell.length_c   1.000
_cell.angle_alpha   90.00
_cell.angle_beta   90.00
_cell.angle_gamma   90.00
#
_symmetry.space_group_name_H-M   'P 1'
#
loop_
_entity.id
_entity.type
_entity.pdbx_description
1 polymer ?
#
loop_
_entity_poly.entity_id
_entity_poly.type
_entity_poly.pdbx_seq_one_letter_code
_entity_poly.pdbx_strand_id
1 'polypeptide(L)'
;MPVRRSRDSSGGPEETIPAGLSRRGWLLLVAITAGIGVVLLVVGVVATGIPGSGARAATSPTPAALAPHTFDPGSAPTPLGLPPRPTTTHVATVPAVPVASISRGDCLQTYDSKWADGYPVIDCSQQHIAQLLTKGELPQPAGSAFPGTAALDSQISDLCEPFLNWHWVAIWGEDVQLDLRYPDTDATWATGDRTYYCIVYTFSRHELTGSALAGE
;
A
#
# COMPACT_ATOMS: atom_id res chain seq x y z
N MET A 1 -1.48 29.92 -80.14
CA MET A 1 -2.08 28.58 -79.86
C MET A 1 -0.93 27.59 -79.79
N PRO A 2 -0.78 26.72 -78.77
CA PRO A 2 -1.84 26.01 -78.06
C PRO A 2 -1.90 26.28 -76.54
N VAL A 3 -3.07 25.93 -75.99
CA VAL A 3 -3.50 26.07 -74.60
C VAL A 3 -2.99 24.87 -73.78
N ARG A 4 -2.26 25.11 -72.68
CA ARG A 4 -1.99 24.08 -71.66
C ARG A 4 -3.21 23.98 -70.74
N ARG A 5 -3.84 22.81 -70.72
CA ARG A 5 -4.91 22.46 -69.77
C ARG A 5 -4.35 22.33 -68.36
N SER A 6 -4.94 23.09 -67.44
CA SER A 6 -4.92 22.82 -66.00
C SER A 6 -5.60 21.47 -65.73
N ARG A 7 -4.98 20.64 -64.90
CA ARG A 7 -5.62 19.46 -64.31
C ARG A 7 -5.59 19.66 -62.80
N ASP A 8 -6.74 20.06 -62.27
CA ASP A 8 -7.02 20.02 -60.83
C ASP A 8 -6.93 18.56 -60.36
N SER A 9 -6.03 18.30 -59.41
CA SER A 9 -6.04 17.07 -58.63
C SER A 9 -6.82 17.37 -57.35
N SER A 10 -8.06 16.90 -57.30
CA SER A 10 -8.91 16.93 -56.11
C SER A 10 -8.22 16.20 -54.96
N GLY A 11 -8.07 16.89 -53.82
CA GLY A 11 -7.61 16.31 -52.57
C GLY A 11 -8.61 15.31 -52.01
N GLY A 12 -8.14 14.08 -51.79
CA GLY A 12 -8.74 13.15 -50.82
C GLY A 12 -8.06 13.34 -49.46
N PRO A 13 -8.74 13.01 -48.34
CA PRO A 13 -8.17 13.18 -47.01
C PRO A 13 -6.94 12.29 -46.85
N GLU A 14 -5.80 12.93 -46.62
CA GLU A 14 -4.52 12.29 -46.35
C GLU A 14 -4.58 11.62 -44.98
N GLU A 15 -4.95 10.34 -44.98
CA GLU A 15 -4.85 9.46 -43.82
C GLU A 15 -3.37 9.32 -43.45
N THR A 16 -2.98 9.99 -42.37
CA THR A 16 -1.60 10.13 -41.92
C THR A 16 -1.13 8.80 -41.32
N ILE A 17 -0.59 7.91 -42.16
CA ILE A 17 0.06 6.68 -41.71
C ILE A 17 1.51 7.03 -41.34
N PRO A 18 1.92 6.92 -40.06
CA PRO A 18 3.30 7.15 -39.66
C PRO A 18 4.24 6.09 -40.29
N ALA A 19 5.36 6.56 -40.86
CA ALA A 19 6.33 5.73 -41.54
C ALA A 19 6.98 4.71 -40.57
N GLY A 20 6.80 3.42 -40.85
CA GLY A 20 7.52 2.34 -40.15
C GLY A 20 6.69 1.16 -39.67
N LEU A 21 5.34 1.27 -39.63
CA LEU A 21 4.48 0.15 -39.25
C LEU A 21 3.90 -0.57 -40.47
N SER A 22 4.00 -1.90 -40.49
CA SER A 22 3.28 -2.75 -41.44
C SER A 22 1.79 -2.41 -41.42
N ARG A 23 1.15 -2.33 -42.59
CA ARG A 23 -0.29 -2.06 -42.74
C ARG A 23 -1.16 -2.95 -41.84
N ARG A 24 -0.71 -4.19 -41.59
CA ARG A 24 -1.37 -5.12 -40.66
C ARG A 24 -1.18 -4.72 -39.19
N GLY A 25 0.00 -4.24 -38.81
CA GLY A 25 0.28 -3.74 -37.46
C GLY A 25 -0.49 -2.46 -37.13
N TRP A 26 -0.61 -1.54 -38.09
CA TRP A 26 -1.41 -0.32 -37.93
C TRP A 26 -2.91 -0.64 -37.77
N LEU A 27 -3.45 -1.55 -38.59
CA LEU A 27 -4.84 -2.00 -38.46
C LEU A 27 -5.10 -2.70 -37.11
N LEU A 28 -4.15 -3.48 -36.59
CA LEU A 28 -4.26 -4.11 -35.27
C LEU A 28 -4.26 -3.07 -34.14
N LEU A 29 -3.41 -2.03 -34.21
CA LEU A 29 -3.40 -0.98 -33.20
C LEU A 29 -4.71 -0.17 -33.18
N VAL A 30 -5.27 0.15 -34.34
CA VAL A 30 -6.59 0.81 -34.44
C VAL A 30 -7.70 -0.08 -33.90
N ALA A 31 -7.66 -1.39 -34.16
CA ALA A 31 -8.63 -2.33 -33.61
C ALA A 31 -8.54 -2.46 -32.08
N ILE A 32 -7.32 -2.48 -31.53
CA ILE A 32 -7.08 -2.56 -30.08
C ILE A 32 -7.56 -1.29 -29.38
N THR A 33 -7.25 -0.10 -29.92
CA THR A 33 -7.70 1.17 -29.33
C THR A 33 -9.22 1.32 -29.39
N ALA A 34 -9.87 0.92 -30.49
CA ALA A 34 -11.33 0.88 -30.60
C ALA A 34 -11.95 -0.10 -29.58
N GLY A 35 -11.35 -1.28 -29.40
CA GLY A 35 -11.80 -2.27 -28.42
C GLY A 35 -11.74 -1.76 -26.98
N ILE A 36 -10.64 -1.11 -26.59
CA ILE A 36 -10.47 -0.50 -25.25
C ILE A 36 -11.53 0.58 -25.02
N GLY A 37 -11.82 1.42 -26.02
CA GLY A 37 -12.87 2.45 -25.91
C GLY A 37 -14.26 1.88 -25.65
N VAL A 38 -14.63 0.77 -26.32
CA VAL A 38 -15.91 0.09 -26.10
C VAL A 38 -15.98 -0.51 -24.70
N VAL A 39 -14.91 -1.14 -24.22
CA VAL A 39 -14.87 -1.72 -22.86
C VAL A 39 -15.01 -0.65 -21.79
N LEU A 40 -14.31 0.49 -21.92
CA LEU A 40 -14.42 1.61 -20.99
C LEU A 40 -15.84 2.20 -20.96
N LEU A 41 -16.52 2.27 -22.11
CA LEU A 41 -17.90 2.76 -22.21
C LEU A 41 -18.88 1.81 -21.50
N VAL A 42 -18.70 0.49 -21.67
CA VAL A 42 -19.52 -0.52 -20.96
C VAL A 42 -19.32 -0.45 -19.45
N VAL A 43 -18.08 -0.31 -18.97
CA VAL A 43 -17.79 -0.16 -17.53
C VAL A 43 -18.39 1.13 -16.96
N GLY A 44 -18.33 2.24 -17.72
CA GLY A 44 -18.97 3.49 -17.35
C GLY A 44 -20.49 3.36 -17.18
N VAL A 45 -21.16 2.65 -18.09
CA VAL A 45 -22.61 2.39 -18.02
C VAL A 45 -22.99 1.48 -16.85
N VAL A 46 -22.11 0.54 -16.46
CA VAL A 46 -22.33 -0.30 -15.26
C VAL A 46 -22.12 0.49 -13.96
N ALA A 47 -21.24 1.50 -13.96
CA ALA A 47 -21.00 2.36 -12.79
C ALA A 47 -22.08 3.44 -12.58
N THR A 48 -22.73 3.91 -13.64
CA THR A 48 -23.83 4.87 -13.55
C THR A 48 -25.18 4.15 -13.45
N GLY A 49 -25.50 3.67 -12.25
CA GLY A 49 -26.78 3.01 -11.96
C GLY A 49 -28.00 3.83 -12.37
N ILE A 50 -28.94 3.17 -13.07
CA ILE A 50 -30.27 3.68 -13.37
C ILE A 50 -31.07 3.76 -12.06
N PRO A 51 -31.66 4.91 -11.66
CA PRO A 51 -32.51 4.97 -10.49
C PRO A 51 -33.86 4.31 -10.78
N GLY A 52 -33.95 3.02 -10.49
CA GLY A 52 -35.21 2.28 -10.46
C GLY A 52 -36.10 2.79 -9.34
N SER A 53 -37.08 3.61 -9.69
CA SER A 53 -38.15 4.08 -8.81
C SER A 53 -39.07 2.91 -8.47
N GLY A 54 -38.80 2.24 -7.35
CA GLY A 54 -39.56 1.11 -6.84
C GLY A 54 -39.80 1.23 -5.34
N ALA A 55 -40.49 2.30 -4.91
CA ALA A 55 -40.96 2.42 -3.54
C ALA A 55 -42.04 1.35 -3.27
N ARG A 56 -41.63 0.23 -2.66
CA ARG A 56 -42.53 -0.58 -1.84
C ARG A 56 -42.23 -0.23 -0.39
N ALA A 57 -43.12 0.54 0.21
CA ALA A 57 -43.18 0.76 1.63
C ALA A 57 -43.40 -0.60 2.32
N ALA A 58 -42.34 -1.15 2.90
CA ALA A 58 -42.46 -2.21 3.89
C ALA A 58 -42.76 -1.54 5.22
N THR A 59 -43.98 -1.72 5.72
CA THR A 59 -44.40 -1.35 7.06
C THR A 59 -43.44 -1.98 8.06
N SER A 60 -42.59 -1.19 8.71
CA SER A 60 -41.80 -1.66 9.84
C SER A 60 -42.73 -1.98 11.01
N PRO A 61 -42.64 -3.17 11.64
CA PRO A 61 -43.30 -3.38 12.91
C PRO A 61 -42.67 -2.46 13.96
N THR A 62 -43.53 -1.78 14.71
CA THR A 62 -43.23 -0.99 15.90
C THR A 62 -42.13 -1.65 16.75
N PRO A 63 -41.08 -0.93 17.20
CA PRO A 63 -40.16 -1.49 18.17
C PRO A 63 -40.94 -1.70 19.47
N ALA A 64 -41.11 -2.95 19.86
CA ALA A 64 -41.49 -3.27 21.23
C ALA A 64 -40.41 -2.67 22.13
N ALA A 65 -40.81 -1.75 23.01
CA ALA A 65 -39.93 -1.18 24.01
C ALA A 65 -39.21 -2.31 24.75
N LEU A 66 -37.89 -2.38 24.63
CA LEU A 66 -37.08 -3.26 25.47
C LEU A 66 -37.30 -2.81 26.92
N ALA A 67 -37.81 -3.72 27.75
CA ALA A 67 -37.73 -3.57 29.19
C ALA A 67 -36.25 -3.39 29.59
N PRO A 68 -35.93 -2.54 30.57
CA PRO A 68 -34.57 -2.41 31.06
C PRO A 68 -34.11 -3.77 31.59
N HIS A 69 -33.07 -4.34 30.98
CA HIS A 69 -32.37 -5.49 31.52
C HIS A 69 -31.63 -5.00 32.77
N THR A 70 -32.18 -5.31 33.95
CA THR A 70 -31.44 -5.22 35.20
C THR A 70 -30.23 -6.13 35.06
N PHE A 71 -29.02 -5.57 35.05
CA PHE A 71 -27.79 -6.33 35.18
C PHE A 71 -27.84 -7.07 36.51
N ASP A 72 -28.03 -8.38 36.46
CA ASP A 72 -27.84 -9.27 37.60
C ASP A 72 -26.33 -9.61 37.66
N PRO A 73 -25.58 -9.10 38.65
CA PRO A 73 -24.14 -9.35 38.77
C PRO A 73 -23.79 -10.83 39.05
N GLY A 74 -24.79 -11.71 39.21
CA GLY A 74 -24.59 -13.12 39.55
C GLY A 74 -24.44 -14.11 38.39
N SER A 75 -24.61 -13.72 37.12
CA SER A 75 -24.65 -14.65 35.98
C SER A 75 -23.47 -14.52 34.99
N ALA A 76 -22.29 -14.12 35.47
CA ALA A 76 -21.07 -14.34 34.67
C ALA A 76 -20.71 -15.84 34.72
N PRO A 77 -20.49 -16.51 33.58
CA PRO A 77 -20.04 -17.90 33.59
C PRO A 77 -18.68 -17.99 34.30
N THR A 78 -18.59 -18.85 35.32
CA THR A 78 -17.34 -19.12 36.03
C THR A 78 -16.27 -19.55 35.01
N PRO A 79 -15.08 -18.92 34.98
CA PRO A 79 -14.01 -19.35 34.08
C PRO A 79 -13.70 -20.83 34.34
N LEU A 80 -13.66 -21.63 33.26
CA LEU A 80 -13.47 -23.09 33.28
C LEU A 80 -12.10 -23.57 33.82
N GLY A 81 -11.36 -22.74 34.56
CA GLY A 81 -10.05 -23.08 35.10
C GLY A 81 -9.00 -23.36 34.01
N LEU A 82 -9.26 -22.97 32.75
CA LEU A 82 -8.21 -22.99 31.74
C LEU A 82 -7.13 -22.00 32.17
N PRO A 83 -5.83 -22.36 32.02
CA PRO A 83 -4.77 -21.38 32.17
C PRO A 83 -5.10 -20.17 31.29
N PRO A 84 -4.83 -18.93 31.75
CA PRO A 84 -5.03 -17.77 30.89
C PRO A 84 -4.31 -18.04 29.57
N ARG A 85 -5.01 -17.86 28.43
CA ARG A 85 -4.33 -17.81 27.13
C ARG A 85 -3.18 -16.81 27.32
N PRO A 86 -1.91 -17.18 27.05
CA PRO A 86 -0.82 -16.22 27.12
C PRO A 86 -1.22 -15.06 26.21
N THR A 87 -1.60 -13.97 26.83
CA THR A 87 -1.76 -12.71 26.14
C THR A 87 -0.34 -12.21 26.09
N THR A 88 0.38 -12.50 25.00
CA THR A 88 1.66 -11.86 24.74
C THR A 88 1.34 -10.39 24.42
N THR A 89 0.92 -9.63 25.45
CA THR A 89 1.05 -8.18 25.42
C THR A 89 2.56 -7.98 25.48
N HIS A 90 3.16 -7.78 24.31
CA HIS A 90 4.57 -7.46 24.20
C HIS A 90 4.77 -6.09 24.85
N VAL A 91 5.09 -6.08 26.15
CA VAL A 91 5.38 -4.86 26.89
C VAL A 91 6.86 -4.56 26.68
N ALA A 92 7.16 -3.37 26.18
CA ALA A 92 8.54 -2.91 26.08
C ALA A 92 9.18 -2.87 27.47
N THR A 93 10.37 -3.45 27.61
CA THR A 93 11.19 -3.43 28.83
C THR A 93 12.22 -2.31 28.80
N VAL A 94 12.43 -1.67 27.64
CA VAL A 94 13.30 -0.51 27.46
C VAL A 94 12.50 0.71 26.98
N PRO A 95 12.93 1.94 27.31
CA PRO A 95 12.29 3.14 26.78
C PRO A 95 12.39 3.24 25.26
N ALA A 96 11.38 3.86 24.63
CA ALA A 96 11.44 4.18 23.22
C ALA A 96 12.44 5.32 22.94
N VAL A 97 13.20 5.19 21.85
CA VAL A 97 14.02 6.27 21.29
C VAL A 97 13.32 6.90 20.09
N PRO A 98 13.49 8.21 19.81
CA PRO A 98 12.86 8.84 18.65
C PRO A 98 13.20 8.14 17.33
N VAL A 99 12.25 8.04 16.41
CA VAL A 99 12.47 7.41 15.09
C VAL A 99 13.61 8.02 14.28
N ALA A 100 13.92 9.31 14.46
CA ALA A 100 15.08 9.92 13.81
C ALA A 100 16.42 9.34 14.29
N SER A 101 16.46 8.77 15.51
CA SER A 101 17.67 8.23 16.15
C SER A 101 17.94 6.76 15.85
N ILE A 102 16.94 5.98 15.41
CA ILE A 102 17.16 4.57 15.06
C ILE A 102 18.07 4.46 13.84
N SER A 103 18.91 3.44 13.81
CA SER A 103 19.89 3.17 12.77
C SER A 103 19.66 1.80 12.14
N ARG A 104 20.19 1.61 10.93
CA ARG A 104 20.12 0.31 10.26
C ARG A 104 20.64 -0.78 11.20
N GLY A 105 19.88 -1.86 11.33
CA GLY A 105 20.18 -2.99 12.20
C GLY A 105 19.52 -2.92 13.56
N ASP A 106 18.97 -1.78 13.98
CA ASP A 106 18.29 -1.66 15.25
C ASP A 106 17.06 -2.58 15.30
N CYS A 107 17.06 -3.50 16.28
CA CYS A 107 15.96 -4.40 16.56
C CYS A 107 14.96 -3.74 17.52
N LEU A 108 13.68 -3.81 17.19
CA LEU A 108 12.59 -3.13 17.88
C LEU A 108 11.79 -4.15 18.68
N GLN A 109 11.85 -4.02 20.01
CA GLN A 109 11.20 -4.97 20.92
C GLN A 109 9.69 -5.00 20.74
N THR A 110 9.09 -3.84 20.46
CA THR A 110 7.69 -3.67 20.10
C THR A 110 7.58 -2.76 18.88
N TYR A 111 6.48 -2.88 18.14
CA TYR A 111 6.29 -2.18 16.87
C TYR A 111 4.81 -1.93 16.58
N ASP A 112 4.23 -0.84 17.08
CA ASP A 112 2.79 -0.62 16.87
C ASP A 112 2.44 -0.25 15.43
N SER A 113 3.27 0.59 14.80
CA SER A 113 3.04 1.16 13.48
C SER A 113 4.32 1.84 12.99
N LYS A 114 4.52 1.88 11.66
CA LYS A 114 5.60 2.65 11.01
C LYS A 114 5.59 4.15 11.30
N TRP A 115 4.43 4.67 11.75
CA TRP A 115 4.22 6.08 12.07
C TRP A 115 4.44 6.43 13.54
N ALA A 116 4.87 5.49 14.38
CA ALA A 116 5.16 5.78 15.78
C ALA A 116 6.28 6.84 15.92
N ASP A 117 6.21 7.67 16.96
CA ASP A 117 7.21 8.72 17.21
C ASP A 117 8.58 8.15 17.62
N GLY A 118 8.59 6.92 18.13
CA GLY A 118 9.78 6.23 18.56
C GLY A 118 9.56 4.74 18.81
N TYR A 119 10.66 4.01 18.98
CA TYR A 119 10.66 2.56 19.15
C TYR A 119 11.61 2.12 20.27
N PRO A 120 11.28 1.06 21.02
CA PRO A 120 12.19 0.47 22.01
C PRO A 120 13.25 -0.37 21.30
N VAL A 121 14.47 0.18 21.18
CA VAL A 121 15.60 -0.50 20.53
C VAL A 121 16.31 -1.43 21.52
N ILE A 122 16.51 -2.68 21.11
CA ILE A 122 17.17 -3.72 21.89
C ILE A 122 18.23 -4.44 21.05
N ASP A 123 19.14 -5.16 21.70
CA ASP A 123 20.09 -6.05 21.03
C ASP A 123 19.35 -7.18 20.30
N CYS A 124 19.71 -7.45 19.04
CA CYS A 124 19.03 -8.43 18.19
C CYS A 124 19.14 -9.89 18.68
N SER A 125 20.04 -10.20 19.62
CA SER A 125 20.04 -11.50 20.32
C SER A 125 18.88 -11.65 21.29
N GLN A 126 18.25 -10.54 21.70
CA GLN A 126 17.06 -10.52 22.53
C GLN A 126 15.80 -10.66 21.68
N GLN A 127 14.70 -11.06 22.33
CA GLN A 127 13.39 -11.15 21.70
C GLN A 127 12.91 -9.78 21.24
N HIS A 128 12.59 -9.68 19.95
CA HIS A 128 12.06 -8.49 19.30
C HIS A 128 11.08 -8.89 18.20
N ILE A 129 10.34 -7.94 17.62
CA ILE A 129 9.32 -8.26 16.60
C ILE A 129 9.48 -7.48 15.31
N ALA A 130 10.38 -6.51 15.27
CA ALA A 130 10.70 -5.75 14.07
C ALA A 130 12.17 -5.34 14.05
N GLN A 131 12.68 -4.97 12.88
CA GLN A 131 14.04 -4.47 12.70
C GLN A 131 14.09 -3.41 11.61
N LEU A 132 14.92 -2.39 11.79
CA LEU A 132 15.19 -1.40 10.74
C LEU A 132 16.17 -1.97 9.71
N LEU A 133 15.67 -2.29 8.51
CA LEU A 133 16.51 -2.78 7.41
C LEU A 133 17.45 -1.69 6.87
N THR A 134 16.90 -0.50 6.66
CA THR A 134 17.66 0.65 6.19
C THR A 134 16.88 1.95 6.42
N LYS A 135 17.63 3.05 6.46
CA LYS A 135 17.10 4.42 6.40
C LYS A 135 17.92 5.21 5.39
N GLY A 136 17.29 6.15 4.70
CA GLY A 136 17.98 6.96 3.71
C GLY A 136 17.16 8.18 3.29
N GLU A 137 17.67 8.87 2.27
CA GLU A 137 17.02 10.03 1.67
C GLU A 137 16.58 9.70 0.24
N LEU A 138 15.35 10.10 -0.09
CA LEU A 138 14.83 10.02 -1.45
C LEU A 138 15.58 11.02 -2.36
N PRO A 139 15.88 10.65 -3.62
CA PRO A 139 16.68 11.49 -4.52
C PRO A 139 15.94 12.75 -5.02
N GLN A 140 14.63 12.84 -4.81
CA GLN A 140 13.80 13.95 -5.27
C GLN A 140 14.13 15.23 -4.49
N PRO A 141 14.44 16.35 -5.17
CA PRO A 141 14.77 17.59 -4.49
C PRO A 141 13.59 18.14 -3.68
N ALA A 142 13.89 18.92 -2.65
CA ALA A 142 12.89 19.69 -1.93
C ALA A 142 12.11 20.60 -2.90
N GLY A 143 10.78 20.64 -2.75
CA GLY A 143 9.89 21.41 -3.63
C GLY A 143 9.48 20.70 -4.93
N SER A 144 9.95 19.47 -5.19
CA SER A 144 9.38 18.65 -6.27
C SER A 144 7.90 18.34 -6.00
N ALA A 145 7.09 18.19 -7.05
CA ALA A 145 5.73 17.70 -6.91
C ALA A 145 5.71 16.32 -6.23
N PHE A 146 4.65 16.03 -5.47
CA PHE A 146 4.46 14.73 -4.84
C PHE A 146 4.27 13.65 -5.93
N PRO A 147 5.12 12.60 -5.97
CA PRO A 147 5.03 11.57 -7.00
C PRO A 147 3.77 10.68 -6.89
N GLY A 148 3.09 10.71 -5.74
CA GLY A 148 2.04 9.77 -5.37
C GLY A 148 2.60 8.55 -4.64
N THR A 149 1.76 7.95 -3.78
CA THR A 149 2.14 6.82 -2.92
C THR A 149 2.60 5.61 -3.72
N ALA A 150 1.88 5.23 -4.78
CA ALA A 150 2.24 4.06 -5.58
C ALA A 150 3.64 4.15 -6.21
N ALA A 151 4.05 5.35 -6.67
CA ALA A 151 5.38 5.55 -7.24
C ALA A 151 6.47 5.48 -6.16
N LEU A 152 6.19 6.04 -4.97
CA LEU A 152 7.11 6.00 -3.84
C LEU A 152 7.22 4.60 -3.22
N ASP A 153 6.12 3.87 -3.08
CA ASP A 153 6.10 2.49 -2.59
C ASP A 153 6.98 1.60 -3.47
N SER A 154 6.85 1.69 -4.80
CA SER A 154 7.72 0.94 -5.72
C SER A 154 9.18 1.33 -5.56
N GLN A 155 9.49 2.64 -5.60
CA GLN A 155 10.87 3.13 -5.51
C GLN A 155 11.53 2.72 -4.20
N ILE A 156 10.83 2.87 -3.08
CA ILE A 156 11.38 2.59 -1.76
C ILE A 156 11.50 1.09 -1.55
N SER A 157 10.56 0.27 -2.03
CA SER A 157 10.68 -1.20 -2.00
C SER A 157 11.98 -1.67 -2.67
N ASP A 158 12.28 -1.13 -3.86
CA ASP A 158 13.53 -1.44 -4.59
C ASP A 158 14.78 -1.02 -3.80
N LEU A 159 14.69 0.05 -3.01
CA LEU A 159 15.78 0.50 -2.13
C LEU A 159 15.92 -0.36 -0.86
N CYS A 160 14.83 -0.96 -0.37
CA CYS A 160 14.83 -1.82 0.81
C CYS A 160 15.35 -3.23 0.51
N GLU A 161 14.99 -3.79 -0.65
CA GLU A 161 15.20 -5.21 -1.00
C GLU A 161 16.64 -5.71 -0.77
N PRO A 162 17.71 -4.96 -1.15
CA PRO A 162 19.08 -5.45 -0.99
C PRO A 162 19.51 -5.68 0.48
N PHE A 163 18.80 -5.08 1.43
CA PHE A 163 19.11 -5.20 2.86
C PHE A 163 18.39 -6.36 3.55
N LEU A 164 17.43 -7.01 2.88
CA LEU A 164 16.64 -8.09 3.45
C LEU A 164 17.35 -9.44 3.31
N ASN A 165 17.49 -10.16 4.43
CA ASN A 165 18.02 -11.51 4.44
C ASN A 165 16.97 -12.53 3.96
N TRP A 166 17.09 -12.97 2.71
CA TRP A 166 16.15 -13.93 2.12
C TRP A 166 16.12 -15.31 2.80
N HIS A 167 17.20 -15.74 3.45
CA HIS A 167 17.18 -16.97 4.24
C HIS A 167 16.31 -16.80 5.48
N TRP A 168 16.45 -15.67 6.16
CA TRP A 168 15.60 -15.29 7.28
C TRP A 168 14.13 -15.20 6.84
N VAL A 169 13.85 -14.56 5.70
CA VAL A 169 12.48 -14.50 5.13
C VAL A 169 11.93 -15.90 4.88
N ALA A 170 12.73 -16.83 4.35
CA ALA A 170 12.30 -18.20 4.09
C ALA A 170 11.95 -18.98 5.37
N ILE A 171 12.54 -18.63 6.52
CA ILE A 171 12.23 -19.27 7.82
C ILE A 171 10.87 -18.80 8.35
N TRP A 172 10.60 -17.49 8.27
CA TRP A 172 9.41 -16.88 8.87
C TRP A 172 8.22 -16.79 7.90
N GLY A 173 8.47 -16.91 6.60
CA GLY A 173 7.45 -17.04 5.56
C GLY A 173 6.48 -15.86 5.51
N GLU A 174 5.18 -16.20 5.50
CA GLU A 174 4.09 -15.23 5.41
C GLU A 174 3.94 -14.31 6.62
N ASP A 175 4.67 -14.60 7.70
CA ASP A 175 4.67 -13.72 8.88
C ASP A 175 5.53 -12.47 8.66
N VAL A 176 6.45 -12.51 7.69
CA VAL A 176 7.33 -11.39 7.38
C VAL A 176 6.62 -10.33 6.56
N GLN A 177 6.55 -9.13 7.10
CA GLN A 177 6.00 -7.97 6.43
C GLN A 177 7.05 -6.85 6.37
N LEU A 178 6.96 -6.02 5.34
CA LEU A 178 7.79 -4.83 5.15
C LEU A 178 6.91 -3.59 5.19
N ASP A 179 7.20 -2.71 6.14
CA ASP A 179 6.56 -1.40 6.25
C ASP A 179 7.50 -0.31 5.75
N LEU A 180 6.94 0.59 4.93
CA LEU A 180 7.64 1.74 4.38
C LEU A 180 7.14 3.02 5.06
N ARG A 181 8.01 3.71 5.80
CA ARG A 181 7.74 5.03 6.37
C ARG A 181 8.43 6.09 5.51
N TYR A 182 7.67 7.06 5.04
CA TYR A 182 8.14 8.20 4.24
C TYR A 182 7.04 9.27 4.23
N PRO A 183 7.29 10.50 3.76
CA PRO A 183 6.22 11.51 3.61
C PRO A 183 5.23 11.10 2.51
N ASP A 184 4.17 10.39 2.88
CA ASP A 184 3.23 9.69 2.00
C ASP A 184 2.00 10.52 1.61
N THR A 185 1.96 11.78 2.00
CA THR A 185 0.93 12.74 1.59
C THR A 185 1.56 13.98 0.96
N ASP A 186 0.80 14.70 0.12
CA ASP A 186 1.22 16.00 -0.42
C ASP A 186 1.64 16.98 0.69
N ALA A 187 0.92 16.99 1.82
CA ALA A 187 1.19 17.89 2.92
C ALA A 187 2.53 17.59 3.60
N THR A 188 2.80 16.33 3.93
CA THR A 188 4.08 15.92 4.53
C THR A 188 5.22 16.05 3.54
N TRP A 189 4.99 15.78 2.25
CA TRP A 189 5.98 15.93 1.19
C TRP A 189 6.40 17.39 0.97
N ALA A 190 5.44 18.31 1.08
CA ALA A 190 5.66 19.75 0.92
C ALA A 190 6.56 20.35 2.03
N THR A 191 6.75 19.65 3.15
CA THR A 191 7.70 20.08 4.20
C THR A 191 9.16 20.01 3.74
N GLY A 192 9.43 19.28 2.66
CA GLY A 192 10.78 19.03 2.15
C GLY A 192 11.45 17.80 2.77
N ASP A 193 10.79 17.10 3.70
CA ASP A 193 11.25 15.80 4.20
C ASP A 193 11.35 14.79 3.04
N ARG A 194 12.45 14.03 3.02
CA ARG A 194 12.75 12.98 2.04
C ARG A 194 13.26 11.72 2.72
N THR A 195 13.26 11.68 4.05
CA THR A 195 13.73 10.53 4.80
C THR A 195 12.76 9.36 4.62
N TYR A 196 13.30 8.19 4.32
CA TYR A 196 12.54 6.93 4.31
C TYR A 196 13.13 5.92 5.28
N TYR A 197 12.28 5.02 5.77
CA TYR A 197 12.65 3.91 6.64
C TYR A 197 11.99 2.63 6.13
N CYS A 198 12.79 1.56 6.03
CA CYS A 198 12.35 0.23 5.69
C CYS A 198 12.35 -0.62 6.97
N ILE A 199 11.17 -0.97 7.49
CA ILE A 199 11.05 -1.72 8.74
C ILE A 199 10.45 -3.10 8.43
N VAL A 200 11.20 -4.15 8.69
CA VAL A 200 10.71 -5.53 8.60
C VAL A 200 10.14 -5.95 9.94
N TYR A 201 9.05 -6.71 9.96
CA TYR A 201 8.40 -7.16 11.19
C TYR A 201 7.64 -8.47 11.02
N THR A 202 7.30 -9.11 12.14
CA THR A 202 6.38 -10.24 12.20
C THR A 202 4.93 -9.77 12.41
N PHE A 203 4.05 -10.07 11.47
CA PHE A 203 2.65 -9.66 11.54
C PHE A 203 1.92 -10.27 12.76
N SER A 204 2.21 -11.54 13.03
CA SER A 204 1.65 -12.32 14.13
C SER A 204 2.19 -11.91 15.50
N ARG A 205 3.18 -11.00 15.55
CA ARG A 205 3.93 -10.61 16.75
C ARG A 205 4.79 -11.74 17.33
N HIS A 206 5.16 -12.73 16.52
CA HIS A 206 6.12 -13.75 16.95
C HIS A 206 7.46 -13.09 17.27
N GLU A 207 7.99 -13.40 18.44
CA GLU A 207 9.34 -13.03 18.83
C GLU A 207 10.39 -13.63 17.89
N LEU A 208 11.19 -12.73 17.34
CA LEU A 208 12.36 -12.99 16.55
C LEU A 208 13.59 -13.05 17.46
N THR A 209 14.55 -13.89 17.07
CA THR A 209 15.92 -13.86 17.59
C THR A 209 16.89 -13.88 16.42
N GLY A 210 17.95 -13.07 16.48
CA GLY A 210 18.86 -12.86 15.36
C GLY A 210 18.38 -11.75 14.43
N SER A 211 19.08 -11.57 13.31
CA SER A 211 18.86 -10.43 12.43
C SER A 211 18.24 -10.82 11.08
N ALA A 212 17.38 -9.94 10.59
CA ALA A 212 16.81 -9.95 9.25
C ALA A 212 17.67 -9.17 8.22
N LEU A 213 18.81 -8.60 8.61
CA LEU A 213 19.72 -7.94 7.68
C LEU A 213 20.54 -8.93 6.85
N ALA A 214 20.71 -8.60 5.57
CA ALA A 214 21.62 -9.31 4.70
C ALA A 214 23.09 -9.02 5.04
N GLY A 215 23.93 -10.07 5.06
CA GLY A 215 25.39 -9.93 5.16
C GLY A 215 25.95 -9.67 6.56
N GLU A 216 25.16 -9.93 7.61
CA GLU A 216 25.64 -9.95 9.00
C GLU A 216 26.25 -11.29 9.42
#